data_AF-A0A9D4GDW3-F1
#
_entry.id   AF-A0A9D4GDW3-F1
#
_cell.length_a   1.000
_cell.length_b   1.000
_cell.length_c   1.000
_cell.angle_alpha   90.00
_cell.angle_beta   90.00
_cell.angle_gamma   90.00
#
_symmetry.space_group_name_H-M   'P 1'
#
loop_
_entity.id
_entity.type
_entity.pdbx_description
1 polymer ?
#
loop_
_entity_poly.entity_id
_entity_poly.type
_entity_poly.pdbx_seq_one_letter_code
_entity_poly.pdbx_strand_id
1 'polypeptide(L)'
;MQFEITVKTGDRLGAGTDANVFVILYGNGGSSDETKLDDLFRNDFERGQTDVFYIEDQQFETVTSLELWKGSAGLFADWYIDTITVKNVSTAWQTVFPIFRWIKSDLRYKFVPCDTSLPQDEQNKEQRERELSEKRQLYQYCQRSDGFPCQVKVLPDDEKFSFAWIWDVNIKKTKLKVTSKFKDLFTKSWKTIEDLKTVFTEGDSLFPEPLDCSRWDDDVKFGMQRFAGTNNTVIRLCTEIPEKLAVTPDMLKPFLGTDTLESD
;
A
#
# COMPACT_ATOMS: atom_id res chain seq x y z
N MET A 1 16.73 -16.80 -33.85
CA MET A 1 15.42 -16.70 -33.18
C MET A 1 15.28 -15.26 -32.73
N GLN A 2 14.06 -14.76 -32.55
CA GLN A 2 13.85 -13.38 -32.15
C GLN A 2 13.10 -13.37 -30.81
N PHE A 3 13.55 -12.53 -29.89
CA PHE A 3 12.89 -12.28 -28.62
C PHE A 3 12.30 -10.88 -28.60
N GLU A 4 11.02 -10.79 -28.28
CA GLU A 4 10.32 -9.54 -27.96
C GLU A 4 10.48 -9.28 -26.46
N ILE A 5 11.01 -8.11 -26.10
CA ILE A 5 11.17 -7.65 -24.72
C ILE A 5 10.18 -6.53 -24.47
N THR A 6 9.21 -6.78 -23.61
CA THR A 6 8.26 -5.76 -23.13
C THR A 6 8.69 -5.28 -21.75
N VAL A 7 9.00 -3.99 -21.62
CA VAL A 7 9.37 -3.36 -20.36
C VAL A 7 8.25 -2.46 -19.87
N LYS A 8 7.83 -2.62 -18.62
CA LYS A 8 6.88 -1.74 -17.95
C LYS A 8 7.61 -0.86 -16.94
N THR A 9 7.72 0.43 -17.22
CA THR A 9 8.17 1.43 -16.24
C THR A 9 7.01 1.69 -15.27
N GLY A 10 7.31 1.71 -13.97
CA GLY A 10 6.28 1.91 -12.96
C GLY A 10 5.79 3.35 -12.88
N ASP A 11 4.72 3.55 -12.12
CA ASP A 11 4.00 4.83 -12.04
C ASP A 11 4.41 5.68 -10.83
N ARG A 12 5.52 5.36 -10.17
CA ARG A 12 6.07 6.15 -9.05
C ARG A 12 6.55 7.52 -9.53
N LEU A 13 6.56 8.50 -8.62
CA LEU A 13 7.07 9.84 -8.95
C LEU A 13 8.56 9.75 -9.31
N GLY A 14 8.94 10.25 -10.48
CA GLY A 14 10.33 10.17 -10.95
C GLY A 14 10.75 8.79 -11.45
N ALA A 15 9.80 7.88 -11.70
CA ALA A 15 10.11 6.51 -12.11
C ALA A 15 10.78 6.36 -13.48
N GLY A 16 10.69 7.36 -14.36
CA GLY A 16 11.22 7.28 -15.73
C GLY A 16 12.71 7.56 -15.84
N THR A 17 13.29 7.31 -17.02
CA THR A 17 14.71 7.57 -17.26
C THR A 17 15.01 7.95 -18.71
N ASP A 18 15.91 8.91 -18.90
CA ASP A 18 16.49 9.23 -20.22
C ASP A 18 17.86 8.53 -20.42
N ALA A 19 18.24 7.62 -19.52
CA ALA A 19 19.51 6.90 -19.60
C ALA A 19 19.47 5.82 -20.69
N ASN A 20 20.62 5.55 -21.32
CA ASN A 20 20.75 4.36 -22.15
C ASN A 20 20.60 3.09 -21.30
N VAL A 21 19.66 2.22 -21.68
CA VAL A 21 19.39 0.93 -21.02
C VAL A 21 19.96 -0.19 -21.86
N PHE A 22 20.56 -1.19 -21.19
CA PHE A 22 21.17 -2.33 -21.82
C PHE A 22 20.72 -3.62 -21.15
N VAL A 23 20.64 -4.69 -21.93
CA VAL A 23 20.25 -6.02 -21.45
C VAL A 23 21.11 -7.12 -22.06
N ILE A 24 21.28 -8.21 -21.30
CA ILE A 24 21.77 -9.51 -21.76
C ILE A 24 20.75 -10.56 -21.34
N LEU A 25 20.29 -11.39 -22.28
CA LEU A 25 19.44 -12.54 -21.99
C LEU A 25 20.32 -13.77 -21.79
N TYR A 26 19.98 -14.62 -20.83
CA TYR A 26 20.64 -15.91 -20.61
C TYR A 26 19.61 -17.02 -20.76
N GLY A 27 19.99 -18.09 -21.44
CA GLY A 27 19.17 -19.29 -21.59
C GLY A 27 19.98 -20.57 -21.52
N ASN A 28 19.33 -21.70 -21.79
CA ASN A 28 19.99 -23.00 -21.85
C ASN A 28 20.93 -23.05 -23.05
N GLY A 29 22.24 -22.86 -22.82
CA GLY A 29 23.27 -23.01 -23.85
C GLY A 29 24.08 -21.75 -24.14
N GLY A 30 23.76 -20.60 -23.53
CA GLY A 30 24.55 -19.39 -23.72
C GLY A 30 23.85 -18.11 -23.25
N SER A 31 24.35 -16.99 -23.76
CA SER A 31 23.81 -15.65 -23.56
C SER A 31 23.69 -14.93 -24.89
N SER A 32 22.74 -14.00 -24.98
CA SER A 32 22.71 -13.04 -26.09
C SER A 32 23.93 -12.11 -26.02
N ASP A 33 24.18 -11.37 -27.10
CA ASP A 33 25.05 -10.20 -27.04
C ASP A 33 24.41 -9.10 -26.19
N GLU A 34 25.27 -8.21 -25.67
CA GLU A 34 24.84 -6.98 -25.01
C GLU A 34 24.07 -6.10 -26.00
N THR A 35 22.81 -5.81 -25.68
CA THR A 35 21.92 -5.05 -26.56
C THR A 35 21.40 -3.81 -25.86
N LYS A 36 21.52 -2.66 -26.52
CA LYS A 36 20.86 -1.42 -26.09
C LYS A 36 19.37 -1.52 -26.41
N LEU A 37 18.51 -1.26 -25.43
CA LEU A 37 17.07 -1.13 -25.62
C LEU A 37 16.76 0.32 -25.99
N ASP A 38 16.32 0.54 -27.23
CA ASP A 38 16.10 1.87 -27.81
C ASP A 38 15.13 1.78 -29.02
N ASP A 39 14.03 2.51 -28.98
CA ASP A 39 13.18 2.82 -30.12
C ASP A 39 13.46 4.26 -30.55
N LEU A 40 14.25 4.42 -31.61
CA LEU A 40 14.72 5.71 -32.12
C LEU A 40 13.60 6.73 -32.45
N PHE A 41 12.35 6.29 -32.54
CA PHE A 41 11.20 7.15 -32.87
C PHE A 41 10.31 7.45 -31.67
N ARG A 42 10.69 7.03 -30.46
CA ARG A 42 9.92 7.24 -29.23
C ARG A 42 10.81 7.75 -28.10
N ASN A 43 10.17 8.36 -27.11
CA ASN A 43 10.81 8.52 -25.82
C ASN A 43 10.46 7.29 -25.00
N ASP A 44 11.46 6.48 -24.70
CA ASP A 44 11.30 5.22 -24.01
C ASP A 44 11.37 5.42 -22.50
N PHE A 45 10.85 4.44 -21.76
CA PHE A 45 11.02 4.33 -20.32
C PHE A 45 10.40 5.48 -19.53
N GLU A 46 9.34 6.10 -20.03
CA GLU A 46 8.59 7.11 -19.30
C GLU A 46 7.78 6.52 -18.15
N ARG A 47 7.52 7.33 -17.14
CA ARG A 47 6.71 6.94 -15.98
C ARG A 47 5.37 6.33 -16.42
N GLY A 48 5.13 5.08 -16.01
CA GLY A 48 3.90 4.35 -16.32
C GLY A 48 3.78 3.86 -17.76
N GLN A 49 4.81 4.00 -18.59
CA GLN A 49 4.82 3.56 -19.99
C GLN A 49 5.12 2.05 -20.10
N THR A 50 4.71 1.47 -21.22
CA THR A 50 5.11 0.13 -21.66
C THR A 50 5.81 0.23 -23.00
N ASP A 51 7.05 -0.23 -23.07
CA ASP A 51 7.90 -0.18 -24.27
C ASP A 51 8.26 -1.59 -24.74
N VAL A 52 8.43 -1.75 -26.05
CA VAL A 52 8.64 -3.06 -26.69
C VAL A 52 9.87 -3.01 -27.59
N PHE A 53 10.79 -3.94 -27.39
CA PHE A 53 12.06 -4.05 -28.11
C PHE A 53 12.24 -5.45 -28.67
N TYR A 54 13.16 -5.61 -29.63
CA TYR A 54 13.46 -6.90 -30.24
C TYR A 54 14.95 -7.19 -30.18
N ILE A 55 15.30 -8.41 -29.77
CA ILE A 55 16.68 -8.93 -29.78
C ILE A 55 16.71 -10.16 -30.68
N GLU A 56 17.68 -10.18 -31.60
CA GLU A 56 18.00 -11.37 -32.38
C GLU A 56 18.95 -12.27 -31.58
N ASP A 57 18.56 -13.53 -31.36
CA ASP A 57 19.38 -14.51 -30.66
C ASP A 57 19.24 -15.89 -31.31
N GLN A 58 20.37 -16.51 -31.65
CA GLN A 58 20.40 -17.81 -32.33
C GLN A 58 20.67 -18.99 -31.39
N GLN A 59 20.87 -18.77 -30.09
CA GLN A 59 21.54 -19.77 -29.23
C GLN A 59 20.64 -20.52 -28.24
N PHE A 60 19.42 -20.06 -27.94
CA PHE A 60 18.51 -20.76 -27.01
C PHE A 60 17.02 -20.46 -27.23
N GLU A 61 16.15 -21.38 -26.80
CA GLU A 61 14.69 -21.26 -26.94
C GLU A 61 14.01 -20.58 -25.75
N THR A 62 14.54 -20.75 -24.54
CA THR A 62 13.97 -20.27 -23.27
C THR A 62 14.95 -19.41 -22.50
N VAL A 63 14.43 -18.35 -21.87
CA VAL A 63 15.22 -17.42 -21.05
C VAL A 63 15.16 -17.86 -19.60
N THR A 64 16.31 -18.10 -18.98
CA THR A 64 16.45 -18.55 -17.59
C THR A 64 16.83 -17.42 -16.64
N SER A 65 17.44 -16.35 -17.15
CA SER A 65 17.71 -15.12 -16.40
C SER A 65 17.99 -13.97 -17.37
N LEU A 66 17.94 -12.73 -16.89
CA LEU A 66 18.42 -11.57 -17.64
C LEU A 66 19.32 -10.71 -16.76
N GLU A 67 20.22 -9.97 -17.39
CA GLU A 67 21.02 -8.94 -16.74
C GLU A 67 20.68 -7.59 -17.38
N LEU A 68 20.43 -6.58 -16.56
CA LEU A 68 19.96 -5.26 -16.96
C LEU A 68 20.76 -4.19 -16.23
N TRP A 69 21.14 -3.15 -16.93
CA TRP A 69 21.71 -1.94 -16.34
C TRP A 69 21.39 -0.72 -17.18
N LYS A 70 21.63 0.44 -16.60
CA LYS A 70 21.52 1.71 -17.29
C LYS A 70 22.79 2.52 -17.12
N GLY A 71 23.07 3.37 -18.11
CA GLY A 71 24.14 4.36 -18.02
C GLY A 71 23.88 5.43 -16.96
N SER A 72 24.87 6.29 -16.77
CA SER A 72 24.75 7.46 -15.91
C SER A 72 23.86 8.51 -16.58
N ALA A 73 22.87 9.01 -15.83
CA ALA A 73 22.02 10.12 -16.24
C ALA A 73 21.91 11.09 -15.06
N GLY A 74 22.89 11.97 -14.87
CA GLY A 74 22.85 13.00 -13.82
C GLY A 74 22.55 12.50 -12.39
N LEU A 75 22.12 13.42 -11.52
CA LEU A 75 21.73 13.12 -10.14
C LEU A 75 20.25 12.70 -10.08
N PHE A 76 19.94 11.67 -9.29
CA PHE A 76 18.57 11.19 -9.01
C PHE A 76 17.79 10.59 -10.20
N ALA A 77 18.46 10.08 -11.24
CA ALA A 77 17.78 9.39 -12.35
C ALA A 77 17.75 7.86 -12.18
N ASP A 78 17.43 7.39 -10.98
CA ASP A 78 17.11 5.98 -10.79
C ASP A 78 15.84 5.65 -11.60
N TRP A 79 15.77 4.43 -12.13
CA TRP A 79 14.67 4.02 -13.00
C TRP A 79 13.83 2.96 -12.31
N TYR A 80 12.53 3.18 -12.11
CA TYR A 80 11.68 2.19 -11.44
C TYR A 80 10.93 1.33 -12.45
N ILE A 81 11.19 0.03 -12.40
CA ILE A 81 10.59 -0.95 -13.31
C ILE A 81 9.57 -1.78 -12.56
N ASP A 82 8.37 -1.94 -13.11
CA ASP A 82 7.37 -2.87 -12.61
C ASP A 82 7.69 -4.29 -13.08
N THR A 83 7.74 -4.51 -14.39
CA THR A 83 7.89 -5.84 -14.98
C THR A 83 8.70 -5.80 -16.27
N ILE A 84 9.46 -6.86 -16.53
CA ILE A 84 10.02 -7.16 -17.84
C ILE A 84 9.44 -8.50 -18.29
N THR A 85 8.99 -8.56 -19.53
CA THR A 85 8.48 -9.78 -20.15
C THR A 85 9.31 -10.08 -21.38
N VAL A 86 9.82 -11.30 -21.48
CA VAL A 86 10.59 -11.76 -22.64
C VAL A 86 9.85 -12.88 -23.32
N LYS A 87 9.48 -12.68 -24.58
CA LYS A 87 8.71 -13.61 -25.39
C LYS A 87 9.51 -14.07 -26.59
N ASN A 88 9.67 -15.38 -26.73
CA ASN A 88 10.21 -15.98 -27.95
C ASN A 88 9.16 -15.84 -29.06
N VAL A 89 9.47 -15.11 -30.12
CA VAL A 89 8.53 -14.84 -31.22
C VAL A 89 8.15 -16.11 -31.99
N SER A 90 9.10 -17.07 -32.11
CA SER A 90 8.89 -18.30 -32.87
C SER A 90 8.08 -19.34 -32.11
N THR A 91 8.31 -19.50 -30.80
CA THR A 91 7.60 -20.51 -29.99
C THR A 91 6.42 -19.96 -29.21
N ALA A 92 6.25 -18.63 -29.19
CA ALA A 92 5.33 -17.88 -28.33
C ALA A 92 5.54 -18.11 -26.82
N TRP A 93 6.63 -18.77 -26.41
CA TRP A 93 6.96 -18.95 -25.00
C TRP A 93 7.31 -17.62 -24.35
N GLN A 94 6.74 -17.36 -23.17
CA GLN A 94 6.91 -16.11 -22.46
C GLN A 94 7.47 -16.34 -21.06
N THR A 95 8.47 -15.55 -20.69
CA THR A 95 9.06 -15.52 -19.35
C THR A 95 8.85 -14.14 -18.74
N VAL A 96 8.35 -14.11 -17.50
CA VAL A 96 8.00 -12.86 -16.80
C VAL A 96 8.96 -12.64 -15.63
N PHE A 97 9.48 -11.42 -15.55
CA PHE A 97 10.36 -10.93 -14.51
C PHE A 97 9.65 -9.77 -13.79
N PRO A 98 8.96 -10.03 -12.66
CA PRO A 98 8.44 -8.97 -11.81
C PRO A 98 9.62 -8.29 -11.11
N ILE A 99 9.94 -7.05 -11.52
CA ILE A 99 11.15 -6.35 -11.06
C ILE A 99 10.85 -5.57 -9.78
N PHE A 100 9.84 -4.67 -9.83
CA PHE A 100 9.44 -3.78 -8.72
C PHE A 100 10.62 -3.16 -7.94
N ARG A 101 11.63 -2.67 -8.67
CA ARG A 101 12.89 -2.15 -8.11
C ARG A 101 13.32 -0.87 -8.82
N TRP A 102 13.99 0.00 -8.07
CA TRP A 102 14.77 1.11 -8.61
C TRP A 102 16.11 0.59 -9.14
N ILE A 103 16.35 0.78 -10.42
CA ILE A 103 17.60 0.47 -11.11
C ILE A 103 18.47 1.71 -11.04
N LYS A 104 19.53 1.62 -10.23
CA LYS A 104 20.53 2.69 -10.08
C LYS A 104 21.51 2.73 -11.24
N SER A 105 22.06 3.91 -11.50
CA SER A 105 23.16 4.09 -12.46
C SER A 105 24.36 3.21 -12.09
N ASP A 106 25.11 2.76 -13.09
CA ASP A 106 26.41 2.10 -12.93
C ASP A 106 26.40 0.79 -12.12
N LEU A 107 25.22 0.21 -11.88
CA LEU A 107 25.04 -1.11 -11.28
C LEU A 107 24.39 -2.06 -12.29
N ARG A 108 24.93 -3.27 -12.36
CA ARG A 108 24.31 -4.38 -13.10
C ARG A 108 23.42 -5.20 -12.18
N TYR A 109 22.22 -5.48 -12.65
CA TYR A 109 21.22 -6.25 -11.93
C TYR A 109 20.94 -7.53 -12.70
N LYS A 110 21.04 -8.68 -12.00
CA LYS A 110 20.65 -9.97 -12.56
C LYS A 110 19.31 -10.38 -11.96
N PHE A 111 18.40 -10.78 -12.83
CA PHE A 111 17.04 -11.20 -12.48
C PHE A 111 16.78 -12.60 -12.99
N VAL A 112 16.17 -13.41 -12.13
CA VAL A 112 15.64 -14.74 -12.47
C VAL A 112 14.11 -14.65 -12.55
N PRO A 113 13.44 -15.55 -13.29
CA PRO A 113 11.98 -15.56 -13.39
C PRO A 113 11.33 -15.56 -12.02
N CYS A 114 10.30 -14.71 -11.84
CA CYS A 114 9.61 -14.45 -10.58
C CYS A 114 10.47 -13.88 -9.43
N ASP A 115 11.80 -13.91 -9.51
CA ASP A 115 12.73 -13.33 -8.54
C ASP A 115 12.46 -13.77 -7.09
N THR A 116 12.14 -15.05 -6.93
CA THR A 116 11.76 -15.67 -5.65
C THR A 116 12.80 -16.70 -5.22
N SER A 117 13.54 -16.39 -4.16
CA SER A 117 14.55 -17.28 -3.58
C SER A 117 14.63 -17.08 -2.06
N LEU A 118 14.83 -18.19 -1.34
CA LEU A 118 15.28 -18.11 0.05
C LEU A 118 16.75 -17.66 0.08
N PRO A 119 17.21 -16.99 1.16
CA PRO A 119 18.58 -16.47 1.22
C PRO A 119 19.68 -17.52 0.95
N GLN A 120 19.47 -18.78 1.35
CA GLN A 120 20.42 -19.86 1.12
C GLN A 120 20.50 -20.32 -0.36
N ASP A 121 19.43 -20.08 -1.13
CA ASP A 121 19.30 -20.44 -2.55
C ASP A 121 19.58 -19.26 -3.48
N GLU A 122 19.96 -18.11 -2.90
CA GLU A 122 20.28 -16.89 -3.65
C GLU A 122 21.56 -17.08 -4.48
N GLN A 123 21.43 -16.89 -5.80
CA GLN A 123 22.55 -16.96 -6.73
C GLN A 123 23.34 -15.64 -6.76
N ASN A 124 22.67 -14.50 -6.56
CA ASN A 124 23.25 -13.15 -6.63
C ASN A 124 23.36 -12.51 -5.23
N LYS A 125 24.17 -13.12 -4.35
CA LYS A 125 24.27 -12.74 -2.93
C LYS A 125 24.66 -11.28 -2.71
N GLU A 126 25.63 -10.78 -3.47
CA GLU A 126 26.10 -9.38 -3.34
C GLU A 126 25.00 -8.36 -3.70
N GLN A 127 24.22 -8.63 -4.75
CA GLN A 127 23.07 -7.80 -5.12
C GLN A 127 22.03 -7.77 -4.00
N ARG A 128 21.67 -8.96 -3.47
CA ARG A 128 20.73 -9.08 -2.37
C ARG A 128 21.20 -8.35 -1.11
N GLU A 129 22.46 -8.52 -0.74
CA GLU A 129 23.05 -7.86 0.44
C GLU A 129 23.04 -6.33 0.31
N ARG A 130 23.39 -5.81 -0.87
CA ARG A 130 23.31 -4.39 -1.17
C ARG A 130 21.89 -3.86 -1.03
N GLU A 131 20.92 -4.48 -1.70
CA GLU A 131 19.51 -4.08 -1.65
C GLU A 131 18.93 -4.13 -0.22
N LEU A 132 19.28 -5.17 0.55
CA LEU A 132 18.86 -5.29 1.95
C LEU A 132 19.50 -4.21 2.83
N SER A 133 20.78 -3.90 2.61
CA SER A 133 21.49 -2.83 3.33
C SER A 133 20.83 -1.48 3.08
N GLU A 134 20.52 -1.17 1.82
CA GLU A 134 19.83 0.06 1.43
C GLU A 134 18.43 0.15 2.04
N LYS A 135 17.64 -0.93 1.97
CA LYS A 135 16.31 -0.97 2.61
C LYS A 135 16.41 -0.77 4.13
N ARG A 136 17.40 -1.33 4.82
CA ARG A 136 17.60 -1.11 6.26
C ARG A 136 17.95 0.34 6.60
N GLN A 137 18.68 1.01 5.73
CA GLN A 137 19.00 2.43 5.89
C GLN A 137 17.79 3.33 5.62
N LEU A 138 16.93 2.95 4.66
CA LEU A 138 15.73 3.68 4.30
C LEU A 138 14.59 3.50 5.33
N TYR A 139 14.34 2.27 5.75
CA TYR A 139 13.26 1.89 6.68
C TYR A 139 13.76 1.82 8.14
N GLN A 140 14.28 2.92 8.64
CA GLN A 140 14.67 3.00 10.05
C GLN A 140 13.44 3.04 10.96
N TYR A 141 13.51 2.40 12.12
CA TYR A 141 12.43 2.43 13.11
C TYR A 141 12.62 3.55 14.13
N CYS A 142 11.51 4.06 14.64
CA CYS A 142 11.46 4.87 15.85
C CYS A 142 10.27 4.45 16.72
N GLN A 143 10.35 4.78 18.01
CA GLN A 143 9.25 4.61 18.94
C GLN A 143 8.87 6.00 19.45
N ARG A 144 7.60 6.36 19.36
CA ARG A 144 7.15 7.71 19.75
C ARG A 144 7.23 7.94 21.26
N SER A 145 6.99 6.89 22.04
CA SER A 145 7.02 6.89 23.51
C SER A 145 7.22 5.46 24.00
N ASP A 146 7.75 5.31 25.21
CA ASP A 146 7.96 3.99 25.81
C ASP A 146 6.65 3.18 25.86
N GLY A 147 6.73 1.88 25.58
CA GLY A 147 5.58 0.97 25.49
C GLY A 147 4.71 1.07 24.21
N PHE A 148 4.92 2.05 23.32
CA PHE A 148 4.16 2.14 22.05
C PHE A 148 4.76 1.22 20.97
N PRO A 149 3.99 0.78 19.97
CA PRO A 149 4.54 0.08 18.82
C PRO A 149 5.62 0.90 18.08
N CYS A 150 6.64 0.23 17.56
CA CYS A 150 7.60 0.85 16.65
C CYS A 150 6.92 1.27 15.35
N GLN A 151 7.37 2.37 14.77
CA GLN A 151 6.92 2.90 13.48
C GLN A 151 8.13 3.26 12.61
N VAL A 152 7.90 3.47 11.32
CA VAL A 152 8.95 4.00 10.44
C VAL A 152 9.30 5.43 10.87
N LYS A 153 10.60 5.72 10.97
CA LYS A 153 11.12 7.00 11.45
C LYS A 153 10.82 8.14 10.49
N VAL A 154 11.04 7.89 9.20
CA VAL A 154 10.72 8.79 8.09
C VAL A 154 10.05 7.95 7.03
N LEU A 155 8.86 8.34 6.59
CA LEU A 155 8.14 7.62 5.53
C LEU A 155 8.90 7.79 4.20
N PRO A 156 9.36 6.70 3.57
CA PRO A 156 10.02 6.77 2.27
C PRO A 156 9.10 7.38 1.22
N ASP A 157 9.67 8.07 0.23
CA ASP A 157 8.89 8.73 -0.84
C ASP A 157 7.96 7.76 -1.58
N ASP A 158 8.47 6.55 -1.77
CA ASP A 158 7.80 5.40 -2.35
C ASP A 158 6.57 4.90 -1.59
N GLU A 159 6.51 5.13 -0.27
CA GLU A 159 5.40 4.76 0.59
C GLU A 159 4.43 5.93 0.82
N LYS A 160 4.75 7.11 0.28
CA LYS A 160 3.84 8.25 0.34
C LYS A 160 2.65 8.00 -0.58
N PHE A 161 1.51 8.54 -0.16
CA PHE A 161 0.36 8.62 -1.04
C PHE A 161 0.70 9.31 -2.36
N SER A 162 0.04 8.88 -3.43
CA SER A 162 0.14 9.56 -4.71
C SER A 162 -0.25 11.04 -4.57
N PHE A 163 0.29 11.89 -5.45
CA PHE A 163 0.00 13.32 -5.45
C PHE A 163 -1.51 13.61 -5.47
N ALA A 164 -2.26 12.86 -6.28
CA ALA A 164 -3.72 12.97 -6.36
C ALA A 164 -4.40 12.70 -5.01
N TRP A 165 -3.94 11.69 -4.27
CA TRP A 165 -4.48 11.36 -2.95
C TRP A 165 -4.12 12.41 -1.90
N ILE A 166 -2.88 12.91 -1.90
CA ILE A 166 -2.46 14.00 -1.01
C ILE A 166 -3.33 15.24 -1.24
N TRP A 167 -3.62 15.57 -2.51
CA TRP A 167 -4.49 16.67 -2.88
C TRP A 167 -5.93 16.46 -2.39
N ASP A 168 -6.50 15.26 -2.59
CA ASP A 168 -7.84 14.91 -2.09
C ASP A 168 -7.95 15.04 -0.57
N VAL A 169 -6.94 14.54 0.18
CA VAL A 169 -6.87 14.70 1.63
C VAL A 169 -6.83 16.17 2.04
N ASN A 170 -6.07 17.01 1.33
CA ASN A 170 -5.98 18.43 1.64
C ASN A 170 -7.28 19.20 1.32
N ILE A 171 -7.96 18.85 0.22
CA ILE A 171 -9.30 19.37 -0.08
C ILE A 171 -10.27 18.99 1.03
N LYS A 172 -10.34 17.70 1.40
CA LYS A 172 -11.22 17.21 2.48
C LYS A 172 -10.93 17.90 3.80
N LYS A 173 -9.66 18.05 4.20
CA LYS A 173 -9.25 18.81 5.40
C LYS A 173 -9.70 20.26 5.36
N THR A 174 -9.59 20.92 4.21
CA THR A 174 -10.01 22.33 4.05
C THR A 174 -11.51 22.45 4.16
N LYS A 175 -12.26 21.58 3.47
CA LYS A 175 -13.72 21.50 3.55
C LYS A 175 -14.18 21.28 4.99
N LEU A 176 -13.58 20.31 5.69
CA LEU A 176 -13.83 20.04 7.12
C LEU A 176 -13.59 21.29 7.98
N LYS A 177 -12.44 21.97 7.84
CA LYS A 177 -12.15 23.18 8.63
C LYS A 177 -13.17 24.28 8.41
N VAL A 178 -13.57 24.54 7.15
CA VAL A 178 -14.55 25.58 6.82
C VAL A 178 -15.93 25.20 7.35
N THR A 179 -16.39 23.99 7.08
CA THR A 179 -17.69 23.49 7.55
C THR A 179 -17.74 23.46 9.08
N SER A 180 -16.72 22.98 9.78
CA SER A 180 -16.67 22.98 11.25
C SER A 180 -16.71 24.39 11.83
N LYS A 181 -16.00 25.37 11.25
CA LYS A 181 -16.06 26.78 11.69
C LYS A 181 -17.45 27.39 11.49
N PHE A 182 -18.09 27.09 10.36
CA PHE A 182 -19.46 27.53 10.12
C PHE A 182 -20.38 26.91 11.18
N LYS A 183 -20.35 25.58 11.37
CA LYS A 183 -21.18 24.91 12.38
C LYS A 183 -20.97 25.48 13.78
N ASP A 184 -19.72 25.67 14.21
CA ASP A 184 -19.38 26.28 15.50
C ASP A 184 -20.06 27.65 15.73
N LEU A 185 -20.13 28.50 14.69
CA LEU A 185 -20.84 29.79 14.75
C LEU A 185 -22.36 29.64 15.00
N PHE A 186 -22.97 28.59 14.47
CA PHE A 186 -24.42 28.35 14.53
C PHE A 186 -24.85 27.42 15.67
N THR A 187 -23.94 26.58 16.20
CA THR A 187 -24.27 25.57 17.20
C THR A 187 -24.17 26.05 18.66
N LYS A 188 -23.40 27.11 18.96
CA LYS A 188 -23.23 27.74 20.30
C LYS A 188 -23.22 26.73 21.48
N SER A 189 -23.58 27.14 22.70
CA SER A 189 -23.57 26.26 23.88
C SER A 189 -24.79 25.36 23.91
N TRP A 190 -24.57 24.06 23.97
CA TRP A 190 -25.59 23.03 24.14
C TRP A 190 -26.31 23.17 25.48
N LYS A 191 -27.64 23.32 25.45
CA LYS A 191 -28.51 23.30 26.64
C LYS A 191 -29.30 22.00 26.75
N THR A 192 -29.55 21.35 25.61
CA THR A 192 -30.26 20.08 25.50
C THR A 192 -29.52 19.12 24.56
N ILE A 193 -29.86 17.83 24.61
CA ILE A 193 -29.33 16.84 23.65
C ILE A 193 -29.85 17.12 22.24
N GLU A 194 -31.03 17.71 22.10
CA GLU A 194 -31.58 18.10 20.80
C GLU A 194 -30.71 19.13 20.10
N ASP A 195 -30.07 20.02 20.86
CA ASP A 195 -29.17 21.01 20.27
C ASP A 195 -28.03 20.30 19.52
N LEU A 196 -27.50 19.18 20.02
CA LEU A 196 -26.44 18.40 19.35
C LEU A 196 -26.80 18.02 17.91
N LYS A 197 -28.10 17.82 17.62
CA LYS A 197 -28.56 17.49 16.26
C LYS A 197 -28.28 18.60 15.25
N THR A 198 -28.15 19.84 15.70
CA THR A 198 -27.78 20.99 14.83
C THR A 198 -26.36 20.90 14.28
N VAL A 199 -25.49 20.05 14.84
CA VAL A 199 -24.19 19.69 14.22
C VAL A 199 -24.42 18.91 12.93
N PHE A 200 -25.50 18.17 12.82
CA PHE A 200 -25.79 17.34 11.66
C PHE A 200 -26.77 18.05 10.75
N THR A 201 -26.61 17.85 9.44
CA THR A 201 -27.45 18.53 8.46
C THR A 201 -27.80 17.54 7.36
N GLU A 202 -29.09 17.39 7.08
CA GLU A 202 -29.56 16.51 6.02
C GLU A 202 -28.91 16.92 4.68
N GLY A 203 -28.35 15.94 3.95
CA GLY A 203 -27.62 16.18 2.71
C GLY A 203 -26.19 16.73 2.87
N ASP A 204 -25.69 16.99 4.09
CA ASP A 204 -24.30 17.36 4.31
C ASP A 204 -23.38 16.14 4.18
N SER A 205 -22.50 16.19 3.18
CA SER A 205 -21.49 15.15 2.93
C SER A 205 -20.46 14.93 4.05
N LEU A 206 -20.26 15.90 4.96
CA LEU A 206 -19.24 15.84 6.01
C LEU A 206 -19.82 15.54 7.39
N PHE A 207 -21.01 16.04 7.68
CA PHE A 207 -21.73 15.79 8.93
C PHE A 207 -23.18 15.43 8.62
N PRO A 208 -23.40 14.28 7.97
CA PRO A 208 -24.76 13.79 7.71
C PRO A 208 -25.45 13.45 9.02
N GLU A 209 -26.78 13.45 9.01
CA GLU A 209 -27.56 12.98 10.16
C GLU A 209 -27.25 11.51 10.47
N PRO A 210 -26.87 11.16 11.71
CA PRO A 210 -26.66 9.77 12.11
C PRO A 210 -27.96 8.96 11.98
N LEU A 211 -27.85 7.70 11.53
CA LEU A 211 -29.01 6.82 11.35
C LEU A 211 -29.84 6.59 12.61
N ASP A 212 -29.22 6.67 13.79
CA ASP A 212 -29.85 6.47 15.09
C ASP A 212 -30.01 7.77 15.91
N CYS A 213 -29.94 8.93 15.24
CA CYS A 213 -30.09 10.24 15.88
C CYS A 213 -31.41 10.39 16.68
N SER A 214 -32.47 9.70 16.24
CA SER A 214 -33.79 9.69 16.90
C SER A 214 -34.03 8.53 17.88
N ARG A 215 -33.06 7.62 18.03
CA ARG A 215 -33.20 6.38 18.83
C ARG A 215 -32.00 6.12 19.73
N TRP A 216 -31.24 7.15 20.05
CA TRP A 216 -30.03 7.05 20.87
C TRP A 216 -30.37 6.67 22.33
N ASP A 217 -31.60 6.93 22.76
CA ASP A 217 -32.19 6.68 24.07
C ASP A 217 -32.92 5.31 24.19
N ASP A 218 -32.84 4.48 23.14
CA ASP A 218 -33.40 3.12 23.11
C ASP A 218 -32.34 2.11 23.58
N ASP A 219 -32.62 1.39 24.67
CA ASP A 219 -31.71 0.40 25.27
C ASP A 219 -31.34 -0.75 24.29
N VAL A 220 -32.26 -1.17 23.43
CA VAL A 220 -32.00 -2.19 22.41
C VAL A 220 -31.03 -1.64 21.37
N LYS A 221 -31.20 -0.40 20.93
CA LYS A 221 -30.26 0.26 20.01
C LYS A 221 -28.90 0.48 20.65
N PHE A 222 -28.86 0.87 21.92
CA PHE A 222 -27.63 0.99 22.67
C PHE A 222 -26.88 -0.35 22.75
N GLY A 223 -27.58 -1.44 23.10
CA GLY A 223 -27.02 -2.79 23.16
C GLY A 223 -26.53 -3.29 21.79
N MET A 224 -27.31 -3.06 20.72
CA MET A 224 -26.95 -3.46 19.36
C MET A 224 -25.63 -2.83 18.88
N GLN A 225 -25.29 -1.62 19.31
CA GLN A 225 -24.01 -0.99 18.96
C GLN A 225 -22.80 -1.77 19.50
N ARG A 226 -22.96 -2.61 20.53
CA ARG A 226 -21.88 -3.47 21.04
C ARG A 226 -21.60 -4.69 20.15
N PHE A 227 -22.51 -5.03 19.25
CA PHE A 227 -22.36 -6.13 18.30
C PHE A 227 -22.13 -5.63 16.86
N ALA A 228 -22.87 -4.60 16.46
CA ALA A 228 -22.91 -4.11 15.08
C ALA A 228 -22.49 -2.64 14.92
N GLY A 229 -22.03 -2.00 15.99
CA GLY A 229 -21.52 -0.62 15.94
C GLY A 229 -20.02 -0.54 15.62
N THR A 230 -19.48 0.67 15.69
CA THR A 230 -18.08 0.98 15.32
C THR A 230 -17.04 0.29 16.20
N ASN A 231 -17.39 -0.05 17.45
CA ASN A 231 -16.50 -0.73 18.38
C ASN A 231 -17.20 -1.96 19.00
N ASN A 232 -17.24 -3.04 18.23
CA ASN A 232 -17.93 -4.28 18.57
C ASN A 232 -17.03 -5.37 19.17
N THR A 233 -15.83 -5.02 19.65
CA THR A 233 -14.81 -5.99 20.10
C THR A 233 -14.72 -6.14 21.62
N VAL A 234 -15.50 -5.35 22.37
CA VAL A 234 -15.35 -5.25 23.83
C VAL A 234 -16.34 -6.12 24.59
N ILE A 235 -17.53 -6.39 24.02
CA ILE A 235 -18.54 -7.19 24.70
C ILE A 235 -18.11 -8.64 24.80
N ARG A 236 -18.32 -9.24 25.97
CA ARG A 236 -18.00 -10.63 26.27
C ARG A 236 -19.04 -11.19 27.21
N LEU A 237 -19.25 -12.50 27.14
CA LEU A 237 -20.08 -13.21 28.11
C LEU A 237 -19.52 -13.01 29.51
N CYS A 238 -20.35 -12.54 30.43
CA CYS A 238 -20.03 -12.40 31.83
C CYS A 238 -20.40 -13.71 32.54
N THR A 239 -19.41 -14.54 32.89
CA THR A 239 -19.65 -15.80 33.61
C THR A 239 -19.67 -15.62 35.13
N GLU A 240 -19.15 -14.50 35.62
CA GLU A 240 -19.13 -14.12 37.03
C GLU A 240 -19.06 -12.60 37.14
N ILE A 241 -19.84 -12.01 38.05
CA ILE A 241 -19.89 -10.57 38.26
C ILE A 241 -18.58 -10.11 38.93
N PRO A 242 -17.84 -9.16 38.33
CA PRO A 242 -16.60 -8.68 38.93
C PRO A 242 -16.83 -8.07 40.32
N GLU A 243 -16.00 -8.41 41.31
CA GLU A 243 -16.13 -7.91 42.71
C GLU A 243 -16.18 -6.37 42.83
N LYS A 244 -15.56 -5.66 41.88
CA LYS A 244 -15.54 -4.19 41.84
C LYS A 244 -16.82 -3.59 41.25
N LEU A 245 -17.70 -4.41 40.68
CA LEU A 245 -18.99 -4.00 40.15
C LEU A 245 -20.07 -4.35 41.18
N ALA A 246 -20.42 -3.39 42.04
CA ALA A 246 -21.35 -3.56 43.15
C ALA A 246 -22.83 -3.58 42.69
N VAL A 247 -23.17 -4.43 41.72
CA VAL A 247 -24.55 -4.67 41.30
C VAL A 247 -25.19 -5.72 42.22
N THR A 248 -26.43 -5.49 42.63
CA THR A 248 -27.18 -6.41 43.48
C THR A 248 -28.36 -7.03 42.72
N PRO A 249 -28.85 -8.22 43.10
CA PRO A 249 -30.04 -8.82 42.50
C PRO A 249 -31.26 -7.89 42.51
N ASP A 250 -31.45 -7.12 43.58
CA ASP A 250 -32.56 -6.16 43.70
C ASP A 250 -32.50 -5.04 42.66
N MET A 251 -31.30 -4.63 42.23
CA MET A 251 -31.13 -3.61 41.18
C MET A 251 -31.55 -4.13 39.81
N LEU A 252 -31.37 -5.42 39.55
CA LEU A 252 -31.60 -6.03 38.23
C LEU A 252 -32.95 -6.72 38.10
N LYS A 253 -33.62 -7.01 39.21
CA LYS A 253 -34.94 -7.65 39.26
C LYS A 253 -35.98 -7.09 38.27
N PRO A 254 -36.08 -5.76 38.00
CA PRO A 254 -37.03 -5.25 37.00
C PRO A 254 -36.72 -5.65 35.55
N PHE A 255 -35.48 -6.06 35.26
CA PHE A 255 -34.97 -6.33 33.92
C PHE A 255 -34.83 -7.83 33.60
N LEU A 256 -34.74 -8.69 34.62
CA LEU A 256 -34.50 -10.13 34.51
C LEU A 256 -35.76 -10.98 34.23
N GLY A 257 -36.94 -10.35 34.13
CA GLY A 257 -38.18 -11.08 33.90
C GLY A 257 -38.50 -12.08 35.02
N THR A 258 -38.45 -13.38 34.72
CA THR A 258 -38.66 -14.47 35.70
C THR A 258 -37.37 -15.06 36.26
N ASP A 259 -36.22 -14.68 35.71
CA ASP A 259 -34.93 -15.24 36.08
C ASP A 259 -34.31 -14.51 37.29
N THR A 260 -33.36 -15.15 37.96
CA THR A 260 -32.51 -14.51 38.97
C THR A 260 -31.15 -14.17 38.38
N LEU A 261 -30.43 -13.26 39.04
CA LEU A 261 -29.11 -12.83 38.58
C LEU A 261 -28.09 -13.98 38.50
N GLU A 262 -28.28 -15.01 39.32
CA GLU A 262 -27.44 -16.20 39.35
C GLU A 262 -27.85 -17.25 38.30
N SER A 263 -29.04 -17.14 37.71
CA SER A 263 -29.59 -18.10 36.73
C SER A 263 -29.63 -17.58 35.29
N ASP A 264 -29.50 -16.27 35.09
CA ASP A 264 -29.41 -15.57 33.78
C ASP A 264 -27.94 -15.43 33.32
#